data_AF-A0A327YXW5-F1
#
_entry.id   AF-A0A327YXW5-F1
#
_cell.length_a   1.000
_cell.length_b   1.000
_cell.length_c   1.000
_cell.angle_alpha   90.00
_cell.angle_beta   90.00
_cell.angle_gamma   90.00
#
_symmetry.space_group_name_H-M   'P 1'
#
loop_
_entity.id
_entity.type
_entity.pdbx_description
1 polymer ?
#
loop_
_entity_poly.entity_id
_entity_poly.type
_entity_poly.pdbx_seq_one_letter_code
_entity_poly.pdbx_strand_id
1 'polypeptide(L)'
;MKQLLFLFVALFVASCSKNPVPKPDNLLDEETMVDIIYDISILQATDGSMPNKLIENNIKMDQYIFDKYKIDSTTYRQNQLYYAGDARKYKKLYKKVLERLEGENKADSLNSNNQTNVGMSNPTVE
;
A
#
# COMPACT_ATOMS: atom_id res chain seq x y z
N MET A 1 7.17 -24.38 -42.99
CA MET A 1 5.91 -24.19 -42.24
C MET A 1 5.89 -24.94 -40.91
N LYS A 2 6.00 -26.29 -40.86
CA LYS A 2 5.99 -27.05 -39.58
C LYS A 2 7.13 -26.74 -38.61
N GLN A 3 8.34 -26.48 -39.13
CA GLN A 3 9.54 -26.11 -38.34
C GLN A 3 9.36 -24.76 -37.61
N LEU A 4 8.74 -23.78 -38.29
CA LEU A 4 8.39 -22.48 -37.72
C LEU A 4 7.30 -22.59 -36.65
N LEU A 5 6.33 -23.49 -36.84
CA LEU A 5 5.29 -23.77 -35.84
C LEU A 5 5.90 -24.34 -34.55
N PHE A 6 6.83 -25.29 -34.66
CA PHE A 6 7.54 -25.86 -33.51
C PHE A 6 8.38 -24.81 -32.78
N LEU A 7 9.06 -23.91 -33.50
CA LEU A 7 9.79 -22.79 -32.90
C LEU A 7 8.85 -21.84 -32.14
N PHE A 8 7.69 -21.52 -32.73
CA PHE A 8 6.69 -20.65 -32.11
C PHE A 8 6.10 -21.27 -30.84
N VAL A 9 5.80 -22.57 -30.87
CA VAL A 9 5.31 -23.31 -29.71
C VAL A 9 6.38 -23.37 -28.62
N ALA A 10 7.64 -23.66 -28.96
CA ALA A 10 8.74 -23.68 -28.00
C ALA A 10 8.98 -22.31 -27.32
N LEU A 11 8.87 -21.21 -28.07
CA LEU A 11 8.98 -19.86 -27.53
C LEU A 11 7.82 -19.51 -26.58
N PHE A 12 6.62 -20.01 -26.86
CA PHE A 12 5.45 -19.87 -25.99
C PHE A 12 5.61 -20.62 -24.65
N VAL A 13 6.20 -21.82 -24.65
CA VAL A 13 6.45 -22.57 -23.40
C VAL A 13 7.58 -21.95 -22.57
N ALA A 14 8.57 -21.33 -23.20
CA ALA A 14 9.66 -20.61 -22.50
C ALA A 14 9.20 -19.30 -21.81
N SER A 15 8.04 -18.75 -22.20
CA SER A 15 7.45 -17.56 -21.58
C SER A 15 6.77 -17.85 -20.23
N CYS A 16 6.81 -19.10 -19.74
CA CYS A 16 6.21 -19.46 -18.47
C CYS A 16 6.82 -18.64 -17.33
N SER A 17 5.97 -17.78 -16.76
CA SER A 17 6.29 -16.59 -15.99
C SER A 17 6.94 -16.91 -14.65
N LYS A 18 8.26 -16.85 -14.58
CA LYS A 18 8.98 -16.68 -13.31
C LYS A 18 9.13 -15.19 -13.07
N ASN A 19 9.04 -14.75 -11.81
CA ASN A 19 9.30 -13.35 -11.49
C ASN A 19 10.70 -12.98 -12.03
N PRO A 20 10.81 -12.02 -12.97
CA PRO A 20 12.09 -11.67 -13.58
C PRO A 20 13.02 -10.94 -12.61
N VAL A 21 12.50 -10.50 -11.46
CA VAL A 21 13.26 -9.81 -10.43
C VAL A 21 13.79 -10.83 -9.41
N PRO A 22 15.10 -10.82 -9.11
CA PRO A 22 15.67 -11.71 -8.11
C PRO A 22 15.07 -11.46 -6.73
N LYS A 23 14.96 -12.53 -5.93
CA LYS A 23 14.52 -12.43 -4.54
C LYS A 23 15.56 -11.65 -3.73
N PRO A 24 15.18 -10.58 -2.98
CA PRO A 24 16.08 -9.88 -2.08
C PRO A 24 16.56 -10.76 -0.94
N ASP A 25 17.76 -10.48 -0.42
CA ASP A 25 18.31 -11.17 0.76
C ASP A 25 17.44 -10.94 1.99
N ASN A 26 16.99 -9.69 2.18
CA ASN A 26 16.02 -9.32 3.20
C ASN A 26 14.63 -9.13 2.59
N LEU A 27 13.95 -10.24 2.29
CA LEU A 27 12.58 -10.21 1.75
C LEU A 27 11.58 -9.89 2.88
N LEU A 28 10.89 -8.76 2.75
CA LEU A 28 9.74 -8.40 3.58
C LEU A 28 8.55 -9.27 3.19
N ASP A 29 7.76 -9.70 4.18
CA ASP A 29 6.53 -10.45 3.95
C ASP A 29 5.43 -9.59 3.31
N GLU A 30 4.36 -10.24 2.81
CA GLU A 30 3.29 -9.55 2.11
C GLU A 30 2.56 -8.56 3.02
N GLU A 31 2.34 -8.93 4.28
CA GLU A 31 1.63 -8.12 5.27
C GLU A 31 2.43 -6.86 5.61
N THR A 32 3.74 -6.98 5.87
CA THR A 32 4.63 -5.83 6.07
C THR A 32 4.62 -4.89 4.87
N MET A 33 4.65 -5.41 3.64
CA MET A 33 4.56 -4.57 2.44
C MET A 33 3.19 -3.88 2.30
N VAL A 34 2.09 -4.54 2.68
CA VAL A 34 0.76 -3.91 2.72
C VAL A 34 0.76 -2.75 3.72
N ASP A 35 1.32 -2.94 4.90
CA ASP A 35 1.40 -1.89 5.93
C ASP A 35 2.26 -0.71 5.46
N ILE A 36 3.42 -0.96 4.83
CA ILE A 36 4.27 0.08 4.23
C ILE A 36 3.50 0.87 3.17
N ILE A 37 2.84 0.19 2.23
CA ILE A 37 2.09 0.87 1.16
C ILE A 37 0.91 1.68 1.74
N TYR A 38 0.24 1.16 2.77
CA TYR A 38 -0.83 1.86 3.47
C TYR A 38 -0.31 3.16 4.10
N ASP A 39 0.78 3.11 4.89
CA ASP A 39 1.33 4.30 5.54
C ASP A 39 1.83 5.35 4.53
N ILE A 40 2.47 4.90 3.45
CA ILE A 40 2.87 5.78 2.35
C ILE A 40 1.64 6.47 1.76
N SER A 41 0.54 5.74 1.57
CA SER A 41 -0.70 6.31 1.05
C SER A 41 -1.28 7.38 1.99
N ILE A 42 -1.25 7.15 3.31
CA ILE A 42 -1.69 8.13 4.32
C ILE A 42 -0.80 9.38 4.32
N LEU A 43 0.52 9.21 4.29
CA LEU A 43 1.47 10.33 4.24
C LEU A 43 1.29 11.15 2.96
N GLN A 44 1.07 10.50 1.80
CA GLN A 44 0.78 11.17 0.52
C GLN A 44 -0.55 11.92 0.55
N ALA A 45 -1.60 11.31 1.09
CA ALA A 45 -2.89 11.96 1.25
C ALA A 45 -2.80 13.18 2.18
N THR A 46 -2.00 13.07 3.25
CA THR A 46 -1.73 14.16 4.18
C THR A 46 -1.01 15.31 3.50
N ASP A 47 0.08 15.04 2.77
CA ASP A 47 0.86 16.06 2.07
C ASP A 47 0.03 16.76 0.97
N GLY A 48 -0.78 16.00 0.24
CA GLY A 48 -1.65 16.52 -0.80
C GLY A 48 -2.86 17.31 -0.27
N SER A 49 -3.41 16.95 0.90
CA SER A 49 -4.61 17.60 1.47
C SER A 49 -4.27 18.76 2.41
N MET A 50 -3.12 18.69 3.09
CA MET A 50 -2.64 19.68 4.04
C MET A 50 -1.19 20.05 3.70
N PRO A 51 -0.99 20.94 2.71
CA PRO A 51 0.35 21.36 2.31
C PRO A 51 1.17 21.84 3.51
N ASN A 52 2.45 21.47 3.55
CA ASN A 52 3.41 21.78 4.62
C ASN A 52 3.17 21.10 5.97
N LYS A 53 2.07 20.37 6.19
CA LYS A 53 1.79 19.75 7.50
C LYS A 53 2.89 18.78 7.93
N LEU A 54 3.44 18.01 7.00
CA LEU A 54 4.58 17.13 7.26
C LEU A 54 5.84 17.92 7.63
N ILE A 55 6.11 19.03 6.91
CA ILE A 55 7.27 19.90 7.14
C ILE A 55 7.19 20.57 8.51
N GLU A 56 6.03 21.11 8.88
CA GLU A 56 5.78 21.72 10.20
C GLU A 56 6.04 20.75 11.35
N ASN A 57 5.78 19.46 11.13
CA ASN A 57 6.03 18.40 12.11
C ASN A 57 7.41 17.75 11.94
N ASN A 58 8.27 18.29 11.08
CA ASN A 58 9.60 17.77 10.76
C ASN A 58 9.58 16.29 10.31
N ILE A 59 8.51 15.87 9.64
CA ILE A 59 8.33 14.51 9.14
C ILE A 59 8.88 14.43 7.71
N LYS A 60 9.91 13.62 7.52
CA LYS A 60 10.38 13.20 6.20
C LYS A 60 9.79 11.82 5.90
N MET A 61 9.00 11.73 4.85
CA MET A 61 8.20 10.55 4.51
C MET A 61 9.04 9.26 4.45
N ASP A 62 10.11 9.24 3.64
CA ASP A 62 10.98 8.08 3.49
C ASP A 62 11.60 7.65 4.83
N GLN A 63 12.12 8.64 5.58
CA GLN A 63 12.75 8.38 6.88
C GLN A 63 11.75 7.83 7.90
N TYR A 64 10.54 8.38 7.94
CA TYR A 64 9.46 7.88 8.79
C TYR A 64 9.17 6.40 8.51
N ILE A 65 9.09 6.01 7.23
CA ILE A 65 8.86 4.61 6.83
C ILE A 65 10.05 3.73 7.25
N PHE A 66 11.27 4.16 6.96
CA PHE A 66 12.47 3.40 7.30
C PHE A 66 12.59 3.15 8.81
N ASP A 67 12.33 4.19 9.62
CA ASP A 67 12.37 4.09 11.07
C ASP A 67 11.25 3.21 11.63
N LYS A 68 10.01 3.36 11.13
CA LYS A 68 8.84 2.60 11.59
C LYS A 68 8.98 1.10 11.33
N TYR A 69 9.46 0.73 10.14
CA TYR A 69 9.57 -0.67 9.72
C TYR A 69 10.96 -1.27 9.97
N LYS A 70 11.91 -0.47 10.48
CA LYS A 70 13.31 -0.87 10.74
C LYS A 70 13.99 -1.42 9.47
N ILE A 71 13.77 -0.73 8.35
CA ILE A 71 14.35 -1.06 7.04
C ILE A 71 15.19 0.09 6.54
N ASP A 72 16.12 -0.19 5.62
CA ASP A 72 16.84 0.85 4.88
C ASP A 72 16.29 1.04 3.47
N SER A 73 16.80 2.07 2.78
CA SER A 73 16.39 2.40 1.42
C SER A 73 16.68 1.28 0.41
N THR A 74 17.73 0.48 0.66
CA THR A 74 18.11 -0.62 -0.22
C THR A 74 17.11 -1.77 -0.09
N THR A 75 16.81 -2.15 1.14
CA THR A 75 15.79 -3.15 1.50
C THR A 75 14.45 -2.75 0.91
N TYR A 76 14.01 -1.51 1.13
CA TYR A 76 12.75 -1.02 0.57
C TYR A 76 12.72 -1.12 -0.95
N ARG A 77 13.74 -0.59 -1.65
CA ARG A 77 13.80 -0.58 -3.11
C ARG A 77 13.83 -1.99 -3.70
N GLN A 78 14.62 -2.90 -3.13
CA GLN A 78 14.71 -4.27 -3.60
C GLN A 78 13.38 -5.01 -3.43
N ASN A 79 12.71 -4.83 -2.28
CA ASN A 79 11.39 -5.42 -2.04
C ASN A 79 10.33 -4.84 -2.98
N GLN A 80 10.30 -3.52 -3.14
CA GLN A 80 9.40 -2.85 -4.09
C GLN A 80 9.55 -3.44 -5.49
N LEU A 81 10.79 -3.57 -6.00
CA LEU A 81 11.07 -4.17 -7.30
C LEU A 81 10.64 -5.65 -7.35
N TYR A 82 10.95 -6.42 -6.32
CA TYR A 82 10.59 -7.84 -6.26
C TYR A 82 9.08 -8.06 -6.34
N TYR A 83 8.31 -7.31 -5.56
CA TYR A 83 6.85 -7.41 -5.60
C TYR A 83 6.25 -6.86 -6.90
N ALA A 84 6.79 -5.77 -7.44
CA ALA A 84 6.37 -5.21 -8.74
C ALA A 84 6.70 -6.13 -9.94
N GLY A 85 7.70 -7.00 -9.81
CA GLY A 85 8.08 -7.99 -10.83
C GLY A 85 7.00 -9.04 -11.13
N ASP A 86 6.04 -9.25 -10.21
CA ASP A 86 4.83 -10.02 -10.47
C ASP A 86 3.59 -9.11 -10.33
N ALA A 87 3.05 -8.68 -11.48
CA ALA A 87 1.90 -7.78 -11.53
C ALA A 87 0.67 -8.31 -10.77
N ARG A 88 0.46 -9.65 -10.74
CA ARG A 88 -0.67 -10.23 -9.99
C ARG A 88 -0.44 -10.11 -8.49
N LYS A 89 0.77 -10.40 -8.03
CA LYS A 89 1.16 -10.26 -6.63
C LYS A 89 1.08 -8.79 -6.18
N TYR A 90 1.63 -7.88 -6.99
CA TYR A 90 1.60 -6.45 -6.70
C TYR A 90 0.16 -5.92 -6.60
N LYS A 91 -0.71 -6.28 -7.56
CA LYS A 91 -2.14 -5.93 -7.53
C LYS A 91 -2.83 -6.42 -6.25
N LYS A 92 -2.49 -7.62 -5.78
CA LYS A 92 -3.06 -8.17 -4.53
C LYS A 92 -2.67 -7.33 -3.31
N LEU A 93 -1.43 -6.84 -3.23
CA LEU A 93 -1.00 -5.95 -2.13
C LEU A 93 -1.85 -4.67 -2.11
N TYR A 94 -1.96 -3.98 -3.25
CA TYR A 94 -2.77 -2.76 -3.34
C TYR A 94 -4.26 -3.02 -3.07
N LYS A 95 -4.80 -4.17 -3.48
CA LYS A 95 -6.18 -4.55 -3.14
C LYS A 95 -6.39 -4.65 -1.63
N LYS A 96 -5.47 -5.29 -0.90
CA LYS A 96 -5.52 -5.36 0.57
C LYS A 96 -5.46 -3.96 1.20
N VAL A 97 -4.61 -3.07 0.68
CA VAL A 97 -4.53 -1.67 1.16
C VAL A 97 -5.86 -0.93 0.93
N LEU A 98 -6.45 -1.06 -0.26
CA LEU A 98 -7.75 -0.46 -0.57
C LEU A 98 -8.86 -0.99 0.33
N GLU A 99 -8.92 -2.31 0.55
CA GLU A 99 -9.90 -2.94 1.44
C GLU A 99 -9.77 -2.42 2.88
N ARG A 100 -8.54 -2.22 3.37
CA ARG A 100 -8.28 -1.62 4.69
C ARG A 100 -8.79 -0.18 4.75
N LEU A 101 -8.45 0.65 3.77
CA LEU A 101 -8.90 2.04 3.69
C LEU A 101 -10.44 2.14 3.62
N GLU A 102 -11.09 1.31 2.83
CA GLU A 102 -12.56 1.26 2.76
C GLU A 102 -13.20 0.82 4.08
N GLY A 103 -12.57 -0.12 4.79
CA GLY A 103 -13.01 -0.58 6.11
C GLY A 103 -12.98 0.54 7.15
N GLU A 104 -11.89 1.30 7.20
CA GLU A 104 -11.73 2.44 8.12
C GLU A 104 -12.73 3.57 7.81
N ASN A 105 -12.90 3.93 6.53
CA ASN A 105 -13.90 4.94 6.13
C ASN A 105 -15.34 4.57 6.52
N LYS A 106 -15.69 3.28 6.44
CA LYS A 106 -17.01 2.78 6.89
C LYS A 106 -17.15 2.89 8.40
N ALA A 107 -16.11 2.57 9.17
CA ALA A 107 -16.13 2.73 10.62
C ALA A 107 -16.28 4.20 11.03
N ASP A 108 -15.55 5.11 10.39
CA ASP A 108 -15.62 6.55 10.67
C ASP A 108 -16.99 7.16 10.34
N SER A 109 -17.58 6.76 9.21
CA SER A 109 -18.94 7.21 8.84
C SER A 109 -20.02 6.69 9.80
N LEU A 110 -19.89 5.46 10.31
CA LEU A 110 -20.78 4.92 11.34
C LEU A 110 -20.61 5.65 12.69
N ASN A 111 -19.39 6.01 13.06
CA ASN A 111 -19.11 6.72 14.31
C ASN A 111 -19.63 8.17 14.28
N SER A 112 -19.48 8.88 13.15
CA SER A 112 -20.02 10.24 12.99
C SER A 112 -21.55 10.30 13.15
N ASN A 113 -22.28 9.24 12.74
CA ASN A 113 -23.73 9.16 12.90
C ASN A 113 -24.19 8.90 14.35
N ASN A 114 -23.31 8.41 15.22
CA ASN A 114 -23.62 8.15 16.62
C ASN A 114 -23.34 9.38 17.53
N GLN A 115 -22.48 10.31 17.10
CA GLN A 115 -22.19 11.53 17.85
C GLN A 115 -23.28 12.61 17.73
N THR A 116 -24.11 12.58 16.68
CA THR A 116 -25.24 13.53 16.51
C THR A 116 -26.46 13.22 17.41
N ASN A 117 -26.47 12.10 18.14
CA ASN A 117 -27.59 11.72 19.03
C ASN A 117 -27.31 11.89 20.53
N VAL A 118 -26.14 12.40 20.93
CA VAL A 118 -25.78 12.60 22.34
C VAL A 118 -25.43 14.08 22.56
N GLY A 119 -26.44 14.95 22.53
CA GLY A 119 -26.18 16.38 22.73
C GLY A 119 -27.37 17.31 22.51
N MET A 120 -28.54 17.00 23.07
CA MET A 120 -29.55 18.03 23.29
C MET A 120 -30.45 17.69 24.49
N SER A 121 -29.88 17.69 25.70
CA SER A 121 -30.70 17.97 26.89
C SER A 121 -30.83 19.49 27.00
N ASN A 122 -31.93 19.99 26.45
CA ASN A 122 -32.35 21.38 26.46
C ASN A 122 -32.58 21.86 27.91
N PRO A 123 -32.00 22.96 28.40
CA PRO A 123 -32.54 23.63 29.58
C PRO A 123 -33.61 24.62 29.11
N THR A 124 -34.88 24.26 29.34
CA THR A 124 -35.98 25.21 29.37
C THR A 124 -35.76 26.17 30.55
N VAL A 125 -35.79 27.48 30.29
CA VAL A 125 -35.97 28.48 31.33
C VAL A 125 -37.07 29.43 30.86
N GLU A 126 -38.17 29.43 31.61
CA GLU A 126 -39.25 30.44 31.61
C GLU A 126 -38.72 31.83 32.00
#